data_AF-A0A529AVA5-F1
#
_entry.id   AF-A0A529AVA5-F1
#
_cell.length_a   1.000
_cell.length_b   1.000
_cell.length_c   1.000
_cell.angle_alpha   90.00
_cell.angle_beta   90.00
_cell.angle_gamma   90.00
#
_symmetry.space_group_name_H-M   'P 1'
#
loop_
_entity.id
_entity.type
_entity.pdbx_description
1 polymer ?
#
loop_
_entity_poly.entity_id
_entity_poly.type
_entity_poly.pdbx_seq_one_letter_code
_entity_poly.pdbx_strand_id
1 'polypeptide(L)'
;AATQRLVFGDLTKFGLPPASSGGASRLTADYTAIATDDGAVRAIKAGEVVVLPQVREFTRDGVILDNGNLIAPDIVIAATGYRTGLERMVGKLGVLDGKGVPLFNGGETDPKLPGLWFTGMRPSIRGCFANARIQARAIAKEITRAMKVFPLIPE
;
A
#
# COMPACT_ATOMS: atom_id res chain seq x y z
N ALA A 1 -15.87 -3.19 8.08
CA ALA A 1 -17.27 -3.60 7.93
C ALA A 1 -18.30 -2.51 8.25
N ALA A 2 -18.46 -2.04 9.51
CA ALA A 2 -19.56 -1.15 9.91
C ALA A 2 -19.64 0.18 9.13
N THR A 3 -18.52 0.91 9.00
CA THR A 3 -18.47 2.18 8.25
C THR A 3 -18.82 2.01 6.78
N GLN A 4 -18.33 0.95 6.12
CA GLN A 4 -18.69 0.63 4.73
C GLN A 4 -20.20 0.45 4.59
N ARG A 5 -20.80 -0.36 5.47
CA ARG A 5 -22.25 -0.62 5.44
C ARG A 5 -23.07 0.63 5.72
N LEU A 6 -22.62 1.50 6.63
CA LEU A 6 -23.30 2.75 6.95
C LEU A 6 -23.27 3.73 5.77
N VAL A 7 -22.13 3.87 5.10
CA VAL A 7 -21.95 4.84 4.00
C VAL A 7 -22.55 4.33 2.69
N PHE A 8 -22.43 3.04 2.40
CA PHE A 8 -22.78 2.48 1.10
C PHE A 8 -23.95 1.49 1.10
N GLY A 9 -24.45 1.11 2.27
CA GLY A 9 -25.45 0.04 2.42
C GLY A 9 -24.83 -1.36 2.32
N ASP A 10 -25.69 -2.36 2.18
CA ASP A 10 -25.26 -3.74 1.96
C ASP A 10 -24.84 -3.95 0.50
N LEU A 11 -23.54 -4.16 0.28
CA LEU A 11 -22.95 -4.39 -1.05
C LEU A 11 -22.76 -5.87 -1.38
N THR A 12 -23.02 -6.78 -0.43
CA THR A 12 -22.87 -8.22 -0.65
C THR A 12 -23.81 -8.74 -1.74
N LYS A 13 -24.99 -8.12 -1.87
CA LYS A 13 -25.94 -8.37 -2.96
C LYS A 13 -25.41 -8.02 -4.36
N PHE A 14 -24.31 -7.28 -4.45
CA PHE A 14 -23.63 -6.94 -5.70
C PHE A 14 -22.28 -7.69 -5.83
N GLY A 15 -22.05 -8.73 -5.01
CA GLY A 15 -20.82 -9.52 -5.04
C GLY A 15 -19.63 -8.91 -4.29
N LEU A 16 -19.75 -7.70 -3.73
CA LEU A 16 -18.67 -7.08 -2.97
C LEU A 16 -18.73 -7.51 -1.48
N PRO A 17 -17.74 -8.28 -0.99
CA PRO A 17 -17.76 -8.74 0.39
C PRO A 17 -17.57 -7.58 1.39
N PRO A 18 -17.95 -7.77 2.66
CA PRO A 18 -17.66 -6.81 3.70
C PRO A 18 -16.14 -6.65 3.85
N ALA A 19 -15.66 -5.40 3.96
CA ALA A 19 -14.25 -5.19 4.27
C ALA A 19 -13.90 -5.83 5.63
N SER A 20 -12.93 -6.73 5.60
CA SER A 20 -12.38 -7.46 6.75
C SER A 20 -11.89 -6.53 7.86
N SER A 21 -11.41 -5.34 7.50
CA SER A 21 -11.01 -4.28 8.43
C SER A 21 -11.25 -2.87 7.87
N GLY A 22 -11.24 -1.86 8.74
CA GLY A 22 -11.45 -0.46 8.37
C GLY A 22 -10.32 0.09 7.50
N GLY A 23 -10.60 1.13 6.69
CA GLY A 23 -9.58 1.74 5.81
C GLY A 23 -8.36 2.26 6.59
N ALA A 24 -8.57 2.92 7.72
CA ALA A 24 -7.49 3.37 8.60
C ALA A 24 -6.70 2.20 9.22
N SER A 25 -7.38 1.10 9.57
CA SER A 25 -6.73 -0.11 10.10
C SER A 25 -5.81 -0.75 9.05
N ARG A 26 -6.28 -0.86 7.79
CA ARG A 26 -5.48 -1.37 6.66
C ARG A 26 -4.31 -0.47 6.29
N LEU A 27 -4.48 0.84 6.42
CA LEU A 27 -3.40 1.79 6.22
C LEU A 27 -2.25 1.52 7.20
N THR A 28 -2.56 1.28 8.46
CA THR A 28 -1.58 1.04 9.52
C THR A 28 -0.98 -0.37 9.46
N ALA A 29 -1.81 -1.41 9.32
CA ALA A 29 -1.36 -2.80 9.40
C ALA A 29 -0.84 -3.36 8.07
N ASP A 30 -1.42 -2.91 6.95
CA ASP A 30 -1.18 -3.47 5.63
C ASP A 30 -0.49 -2.52 4.66
N TYR A 31 -0.18 -1.30 5.10
CA TYR A 31 0.34 -0.24 4.24
C TYR A 31 -0.51 -0.05 2.97
N THR A 32 -1.81 -0.32 3.09
CA THR A 32 -2.75 -0.21 1.96
C THR A 32 -3.43 1.14 2.05
N ALA A 33 -3.18 2.00 1.05
CA ALA A 33 -3.81 3.30 0.96
C ALA A 33 -5.34 3.17 0.87
N ILE A 34 -6.05 4.14 1.43
CA ILE A 34 -7.50 4.15 1.41
C ILE A 34 -7.95 4.53 0.00
N ALA A 35 -8.57 3.59 -0.71
CA ALA A 35 -9.21 3.88 -1.98
C ALA A 35 -10.32 4.92 -1.78
N THR A 36 -10.24 6.01 -2.52
CA THR A 36 -11.22 7.11 -2.52
C THR A 36 -11.65 7.33 -3.95
N ASP A 37 -12.94 7.29 -4.21
CA ASP A 37 -13.50 7.40 -5.54
C ASP A 37 -14.94 7.93 -5.48
N ASP A 38 -15.35 8.68 -6.50
CA ASP A 38 -16.66 9.35 -6.57
C ASP A 38 -17.66 8.61 -7.49
N GLY A 39 -17.39 7.38 -7.92
CA GLY A 39 -18.21 6.70 -8.94
C GLY A 39 -18.41 5.20 -8.77
N ALA A 40 -17.45 4.49 -8.18
CA ALA A 40 -17.33 3.04 -8.24
C ALA A 40 -18.52 2.35 -7.59
N VAL A 41 -18.92 2.77 -6.38
CA VAL A 41 -20.09 2.17 -5.70
C VAL A 41 -21.37 2.44 -6.47
N ARG A 42 -21.50 3.62 -7.11
CA ARG A 42 -22.66 3.97 -7.93
C ARG A 42 -22.70 3.13 -9.20
N ALA A 43 -21.58 2.98 -9.90
CA ALA A 43 -21.45 2.15 -11.10
C ALA A 43 -21.72 0.66 -10.79
N ILE A 44 -21.25 0.15 -9.65
CA ILE A 44 -21.57 -1.20 -9.16
C ILE A 44 -23.08 -1.36 -8.94
N LYS A 45 -23.71 -0.39 -8.28
CA LYS A 45 -25.16 -0.42 -8.03
C LYS A 45 -25.99 -0.30 -9.31
N ALA A 46 -25.49 0.41 -10.32
CA ALA A 46 -26.13 0.56 -11.62
C ALA A 46 -25.94 -0.66 -12.53
N GLY A 47 -25.06 -1.61 -12.17
CA GLY A 47 -24.73 -2.78 -12.99
C GLY A 47 -23.74 -2.50 -14.12
N GLU A 48 -23.19 -1.28 -14.19
CA GLU A 48 -22.12 -0.91 -15.14
C GLU A 48 -20.79 -1.57 -14.78
N VAL A 49 -20.57 -1.82 -13.49
CA VAL A 49 -19.43 -2.58 -12.97
C VAL A 49 -19.94 -3.84 -12.27
N VAL A 50 -19.58 -5.00 -12.80
CA VAL A 50 -19.92 -6.29 -12.19
C VAL A 50 -18.75 -6.78 -11.34
N VAL A 51 -18.99 -6.99 -10.05
CA VAL A 51 -18.00 -7.60 -9.16
C VAL A 51 -18.05 -9.11 -9.33
N LEU A 52 -16.92 -9.69 -9.73
CA LEU A 52 -16.77 -11.11 -9.94
C LEU A 52 -15.90 -11.74 -8.84
N PRO A 53 -16.02 -13.07 -8.62
CA PRO A 53 -15.10 -13.80 -7.76
C PRO A 53 -13.65 -13.74 -8.24
N GLN A 54 -12.73 -14.25 -7.43
CA GLN A 54 -11.30 -14.16 -7.76
C GLN A 54 -10.98 -14.96 -9.01
N VAL A 55 -9.99 -14.49 -9.77
CA VAL A 55 -9.44 -15.24 -10.89
C VAL A 55 -8.71 -16.47 -10.35
N ARG A 56 -9.08 -17.65 -10.86
CA ARG A 56 -8.42 -18.92 -10.59
C ARG A 56 -7.32 -19.19 -11.61
N GLU A 57 -7.65 -19.14 -12.90
CA GLU A 57 -6.68 -19.40 -13.98
C GLU A 57 -7.03 -18.65 -15.26
N PHE A 58 -6.00 -18.33 -16.04
CA PHE A 58 -6.13 -17.91 -17.42
C PHE A 58 -5.98 -19.13 -18.33
N THR A 59 -6.88 -19.26 -19.30
CA THR A 59 -6.84 -20.30 -20.31
C THR A 59 -6.66 -19.67 -21.69
N ARG A 60 -6.54 -20.50 -22.73
CA ARG A 60 -6.58 -20.01 -24.12
C ARG A 60 -7.90 -19.30 -24.43
N ASP A 61 -8.99 -19.77 -23.84
CA ASP A 61 -10.36 -19.40 -24.23
C ASP A 61 -10.99 -18.38 -23.28
N GLY A 62 -10.29 -17.97 -22.21
CA GLY A 62 -10.76 -16.95 -21.28
C GLY A 62 -10.13 -17.03 -19.89
N VAL A 63 -10.93 -16.72 -18.88
CA VAL A 63 -10.54 -16.66 -17.47
C VAL A 63 -11.52 -17.49 -16.64
N ILE A 64 -11.01 -18.47 -15.91
CA ILE A 64 -11.80 -19.25 -14.95
C ILE A 64 -11.76 -18.56 -13.59
N LEU A 65 -12.93 -18.38 -13.00
CA LEU A 65 -13.11 -17.77 -11.69
C LEU A 65 -13.09 -18.84 -10.58
N ASP A 66 -12.96 -18.43 -9.32
CA ASP A 66 -12.88 -19.35 -8.17
C ASP A 66 -14.13 -20.22 -7.99
N ASN A 67 -15.27 -19.83 -8.58
CA ASN A 67 -16.52 -20.57 -8.58
C ASN A 67 -16.65 -21.53 -9.78
N GLY A 68 -15.64 -21.62 -10.63
CA GLY A 68 -15.60 -22.47 -11.82
C GLY A 68 -16.20 -21.85 -13.09
N ASN A 69 -16.75 -20.64 -13.02
CA ASN A 69 -17.29 -19.98 -14.21
C ASN A 69 -16.17 -19.53 -15.15
N LEU A 70 -16.36 -19.73 -16.45
CA LEU A 70 -15.51 -19.19 -17.50
C LEU A 70 -16.08 -17.86 -18.01
N ILE A 71 -15.25 -16.82 -18.06
CA ILE A 71 -15.56 -15.55 -18.73
C ILE A 71 -14.56 -15.31 -19.86
N ALA A 72 -14.97 -14.59 -20.91
CA ALA A 72 -14.13 -14.29 -22.07
C ALA A 72 -14.00 -12.77 -22.25
N PRO A 73 -13.17 -12.08 -21.45
CA PRO A 73 -12.94 -10.65 -21.63
C PRO A 73 -12.04 -10.38 -22.84
N ASP A 74 -12.34 -9.33 -23.60
CA ASP A 74 -11.47 -8.88 -24.70
C ASP A 74 -10.14 -8.30 -24.20
N ILE A 75 -10.16 -7.67 -23.01
CA ILE A 75 -9.03 -6.97 -22.41
C ILE A 75 -8.94 -7.31 -20.93
N VAL A 76 -7.72 -7.59 -20.48
CA VAL A 76 -7.39 -7.82 -19.07
C VAL A 76 -6.41 -6.73 -18.60
N ILE A 77 -6.79 -6.01 -17.54
CA ILE A 77 -5.95 -4.98 -16.93
C ILE A 77 -5.50 -5.45 -15.55
N ALA A 78 -4.19 -5.64 -15.37
CA ALA A 78 -3.61 -6.01 -14.08
C ALA A 78 -3.41 -4.78 -13.18
N ALA A 79 -4.48 -4.35 -12.49
CA ALA A 79 -4.46 -3.25 -11.53
C ALA A 79 -4.04 -3.69 -10.12
N THR A 80 -3.03 -4.56 -10.00
CA THR A 80 -2.66 -5.26 -8.74
C THR A 80 -1.66 -4.51 -7.85
N GLY A 81 -1.40 -3.23 -8.15
CA GLY A 81 -0.47 -2.39 -7.39
C GLY A 81 1.01 -2.68 -7.64
N TYR A 82 1.86 -2.22 -6.72
CA TYR A 82 3.33 -2.26 -6.83
C TYR A 82 3.97 -2.82 -5.55
N ARG A 83 5.17 -3.41 -5.69
CA ARG A 83 6.07 -3.69 -4.57
C ARG A 83 6.95 -2.48 -4.29
N THR A 84 7.56 -2.40 -3.10
CA THR A 84 8.54 -1.34 -2.79
C THR A 84 9.79 -1.43 -3.68
N GLY A 85 10.18 -2.65 -4.07
CA GLY A 85 11.36 -2.93 -4.89
C GLY A 85 12.69 -2.84 -4.12
N LEU A 86 12.64 -2.61 -2.82
CA LEU A 86 13.81 -2.39 -1.97
C LEU A 86 14.58 -3.68 -1.67
N GLU A 87 13.94 -4.84 -1.82
CA GLU A 87 14.52 -6.14 -1.45
C GLU A 87 15.83 -6.42 -2.21
N ARG A 88 15.90 -6.02 -3.48
CA ARG A 88 17.10 -6.18 -4.31
C ARG A 88 18.21 -5.18 -3.95
N MET A 89 17.86 -4.01 -3.43
CA MET A 89 18.80 -2.93 -3.12
C MET A 89 19.38 -3.06 -1.72
N VAL A 90 18.53 -3.32 -0.73
CA VAL A 90 18.88 -3.24 0.70
C VAL A 90 18.40 -4.45 1.51
N GLY A 91 17.78 -5.46 0.88
CA GLY A 91 17.21 -6.61 1.60
C GLY A 91 18.24 -7.41 2.42
N LYS A 92 19.50 -7.48 1.93
CA LYS A 92 20.61 -8.14 2.65
C LYS A 92 20.99 -7.44 3.95
N LEU A 93 20.56 -6.20 4.17
CA LEU A 93 20.83 -5.44 5.39
C LEU A 93 19.88 -5.79 6.54
N GLY A 94 18.82 -6.58 6.29
CA GLY A 94 17.85 -6.95 7.32
C GLY A 94 16.95 -5.80 7.79
N VAL A 95 16.80 -4.76 6.96
CA VAL A 95 16.11 -3.49 7.30
C VAL A 95 14.65 -3.43 6.81
N LEU A 96 14.15 -4.51 6.20
CA LEU A 96 12.80 -4.59 5.63
C LEU A 96 11.97 -5.62 6.40
N ASP A 97 10.67 -5.38 6.54
CA ASP A 97 9.71 -6.37 7.03
C ASP A 97 9.36 -7.43 5.96
N GLY A 98 8.49 -8.37 6.31
CA GLY A 98 8.05 -9.44 5.41
C GLY A 98 7.28 -8.97 4.16
N LYS A 99 6.88 -7.70 4.09
CA LYS A 99 6.23 -7.07 2.94
C LYS A 99 7.19 -6.20 2.12
N GLY A 100 8.49 -6.21 2.46
CA GLY A 100 9.50 -5.39 1.79
C GLY A 100 9.46 -3.92 2.19
N VAL A 101 8.75 -3.58 3.28
CA VAL A 101 8.62 -2.20 3.77
C VAL A 101 9.71 -1.94 4.82
N PRO A 102 10.36 -0.77 4.83
CA PRO A 102 11.38 -0.46 5.82
C PRO A 102 10.88 -0.57 7.26
N LEU A 103 11.70 -1.14 8.15
CA LEU A 103 11.43 -1.26 9.59
C LEU A 103 11.47 0.11 10.29
N PHE A 104 12.34 1.01 9.81
CA PHE A 104 12.51 2.38 10.29
C PHE A 104 12.12 3.37 9.18
N ASN A 105 11.49 4.49 9.54
CA ASN A 105 11.02 5.47 8.56
C ASN A 105 11.15 6.92 9.05
N GLY A 106 11.44 7.85 8.14
CA GLY A 106 11.70 9.24 8.50
C GLY A 106 12.95 9.36 9.38
N GLY A 107 12.83 10.07 10.50
CA GLY A 107 13.95 10.26 11.44
C GLY A 107 14.24 9.04 12.33
N GLU A 108 13.46 7.97 12.24
CA GLU A 108 13.78 6.72 12.95
C GLU A 108 15.03 6.07 12.32
N THR A 109 15.92 5.53 13.15
CA THR A 109 17.19 4.95 12.70
C THR A 109 17.39 3.57 13.31
N ASP A 110 17.92 2.64 12.51
CA ASP A 110 18.47 1.40 13.03
C ASP A 110 19.78 1.71 13.77
N PRO A 111 19.91 1.39 15.07
CA PRO A 111 21.17 1.56 15.80
C PRO A 111 22.36 0.81 15.17
N LYS A 112 22.11 -0.26 14.41
CA LYS A 112 23.14 -1.06 13.74
C LYS A 112 23.61 -0.44 12.42
N LEU A 113 22.81 0.45 11.83
CA LEU A 113 23.10 1.09 10.53
C LEU A 113 22.87 2.60 10.61
N PRO A 114 23.64 3.31 11.47
CA PRO A 114 23.60 4.76 11.50
C PRO A 114 24.01 5.32 10.13
N GLY A 115 23.19 6.21 9.56
CA GLY A 115 23.42 6.75 8.21
C GLY A 115 22.43 6.27 7.15
N LEU A 116 21.59 5.29 7.45
CA LEU A 116 20.53 4.83 6.56
C LEU A 116 19.16 5.35 7.01
N TRP A 117 18.48 6.07 6.11
CA TRP A 117 17.12 6.57 6.34
C TRP A 117 16.21 6.22 5.17
N PHE A 118 14.94 6.00 5.46
CA PHE A 118 13.90 5.75 4.47
C PHE A 118 12.85 6.85 4.49
N THR A 119 12.40 7.28 3.32
CA THR A 119 11.31 8.25 3.17
C THR A 119 10.37 7.84 2.05
N GLY A 120 9.08 8.15 2.20
CA GLY A 120 8.05 7.86 1.18
C GLY A 120 7.66 6.39 1.06
N MET A 121 8.22 5.49 1.87
CA MET A 121 7.99 4.05 1.79
C MET A 121 6.80 3.55 2.63
N ARG A 122 6.13 4.45 3.36
CA ARG A 122 4.91 4.15 4.13
C ARG A 122 3.80 5.12 3.74
N PRO A 123 2.59 4.64 3.42
CA PRO A 123 1.46 5.52 3.16
C PRO A 123 1.03 6.23 4.44
N SER A 124 0.43 7.41 4.29
CA SER A 124 -0.02 8.23 5.41
C SER A 124 -1.36 8.86 5.08
N ILE A 125 -2.24 8.96 6.08
CA ILE A 125 -3.53 9.63 5.95
C ILE A 125 -3.38 11.13 5.63
N ARG A 126 -2.20 11.70 5.95
CA ARG A 126 -1.86 13.10 5.64
C ARG A 126 -1.50 13.31 4.16
N GLY A 127 -1.44 12.25 3.37
CA GLY A 127 -0.98 12.27 1.98
C GLY A 127 0.55 12.30 1.84
N CYS A 128 1.03 11.92 0.66
CA CYS A 128 2.45 11.72 0.40
C CYS A 128 3.27 13.02 0.54
N PHE A 129 2.75 14.16 0.08
CA PHE A 129 3.49 15.42 0.07
C PHE A 129 3.70 16.02 1.46
N ALA A 130 2.65 16.03 2.30
CA ALA A 130 2.77 16.51 3.67
C ALA A 130 3.72 15.60 4.47
N ASN A 131 3.57 14.28 4.28
CA ASN A 131 4.41 13.29 4.94
C ASN A 131 5.89 13.40 4.51
N ALA A 132 6.17 13.62 3.23
CA ALA A 132 7.52 13.83 2.72
C ALA A 132 8.21 15.03 3.40
N ARG A 133 7.52 16.17 3.55
CA ARG A 133 8.07 17.33 4.25
C ARG A 133 8.38 17.05 5.72
N ILE A 134 7.52 16.30 6.40
CA ILE A 134 7.72 15.92 7.81
C ILE A 134 8.92 14.99 7.95
N GLN A 135 8.99 13.95 7.12
CA GLN A 135 10.08 12.97 7.14
C GLN A 135 11.41 13.61 6.77
N ALA A 136 11.45 14.45 5.74
CA ALA A 136 12.67 15.16 5.34
C ALA A 136 13.23 16.03 6.48
N ARG A 137 12.38 16.76 7.20
CA ARG A 137 12.81 17.56 8.36
C ARG A 137 13.32 16.69 9.51
N ALA A 138 12.67 15.56 9.78
CA ALA A 138 13.11 14.63 10.80
C ALA A 138 14.48 14.02 10.46
N ILE A 139 14.67 13.58 9.22
CA ILE A 139 15.95 13.04 8.71
C ILE A 139 17.05 14.11 8.81
N ALA A 140 16.80 15.33 8.33
CA ALA A 140 17.79 16.42 8.37
C ALA A 140 18.25 16.74 9.81
N LYS A 141 17.33 16.67 10.78
CA LYS A 141 17.64 16.87 12.19
C LYS A 141 18.58 15.78 12.71
N GLU A 142 18.32 14.52 12.39
CA GLU A 142 19.18 13.40 12.82
C GLU A 142 20.55 13.42 12.13
N ILE A 143 20.62 13.77 10.83
CA ILE A 143 21.89 13.99 10.14
C ILE A 143 22.71 15.07 10.86
N THR A 144 22.10 16.22 11.16
CA THR A 144 22.77 17.32 11.86
C THR A 144 23.25 16.90 13.25
N ARG A 145 22.46 16.08 13.96
CA ARG A 145 22.82 15.55 15.27
C ARG A 145 24.02 14.61 15.18
N ALA A 146 24.05 13.72 14.18
CA ALA A 146 25.16 12.80 13.96
C ALA A 146 26.47 13.54 13.60
N MET A 147 26.41 14.58 12.77
CA MET A 147 27.56 15.41 12.40
C MET A 147 28.19 16.16 13.59
N LYS A 148 27.40 16.46 14.64
CA LYS A 148 27.94 17.06 15.87
C LYS A 148 28.71 16.07 16.73
N VAL A 149 28.48 14.76 16.54
CA VAL A 149 29.13 13.68 17.30
C VAL A 149 30.39 13.18 16.56
N PHE A 150 30.39 13.21 15.23
CA PHE A 150 31.54 12.93 14.38
C PHE A 150 31.81 14.15 13.48
N PRO A 151 32.77 15.04 13.82
CA PRO A 151 33.16 16.10 12.90
C PRO A 151 33.72 15.44 11.62
N LEU A 152 33.23 15.89 10.47
CA LEU A 152 33.78 15.47 9.18
C LEU A 152 35.28 15.77 9.18
N ILE A 153 36.09 14.79 8.81
CA ILE A 153 37.52 14.98 8.57
C ILE A 153 37.62 16.03 7.44
N PRO A 154 38.28 17.17 7.65
CA PRO A 154 38.43 18.17 6.60
C PRO A 154 39.16 17.56 5.39
N GLU A 155 38.78 17.99 4.18
CA GLU A 155 39.53 17.68 2.95
C GLU A 155 40.99 18.15 3.00
#